data_AF-D5BFT5-F1
#
_entry.id   AF-D5BFT5-F1
#
_cell.length_a   1.000
_cell.length_b   1.000
_cell.length_c   1.000
_cell.angle_alpha   90.00
_cell.angle_beta   90.00
_cell.angle_gamma   90.00
#
_symmetry.space_group_name_H-M   'P 1'
#
loop_
_entity.id
_entity.type
_entity.pdbx_description
1 polymer ?
#
loop_
_entity_poly.entity_id
_entity_poly.type
_entity_poly.pdbx_seq_one_letter_code
_entity_poly.pdbx_strand_id
1 'polypeptide(L)' 'MCAEVCNALANVAVIEGANITDFVKYCITICQECADECKKHEHKHCQDCATACETCVEACNSYLA' A
#
# COMPACT_ATOMS: atom_id res chain seq x y z
N MET A 1 -8.32 3.40 -6.41
CA MET A 1 -8.64 2.70 -5.15
C MET A 1 -7.41 2.58 -4.27
N CYS A 2 -6.28 2.07 -4.77
CA CYS A 2 -5.02 1.96 -4.01
C CYS A 2 -4.62 3.25 -3.29
N ALA A 3 -4.54 4.38 -4.00
CA ALA A 3 -4.17 5.66 -3.40
C ALA A 3 -5.06 6.06 -2.20
N GLU A 4 -6.38 5.87 -2.30
CA GLU A 4 -7.31 6.22 -1.22
C GLU A 4 -7.14 5.32 0.00
N VAL A 5 -6.91 4.02 -0.22
CA VAL A 5 -6.63 3.06 0.86
C VAL A 5 -5.33 3.42 1.57
N CYS A 6 -4.26 3.71 0.83
CA CYS A 6 -2.97 4.11 1.39
C CYS A 6 -3.08 5.42 2.18
N ASN A 7 -3.76 6.42 1.64
CA ASN A 7 -3.96 7.71 2.31
C ASN A 7 -4.77 7.54 3.61
N ALA A 8 -5.86 6.78 3.56
CA ALA A 8 -6.66 6.51 4.74
C ALA A 8 -5.85 5.74 5.80
N LEU A 9 -5.05 4.73 5.42
CA LEU A 9 -4.18 4.02 6.34
C LEU A 9 -3.13 4.97 6.95
N ALA A 10 -2.45 5.78 6.15
CA ALA A 10 -1.44 6.72 6.63
C ALA A 10 -2.01 7.70 7.67
N ASN A 11 -3.24 8.17 7.44
CA ASN A 11 -3.92 9.08 8.36
C ASN A 11 -4.25 8.44 9.72
N VAL A 12 -4.54 7.13 9.76
CA VAL A 12 -4.87 6.45 11.02
C VAL A 12 -3.66 5.80 11.68
N ALA A 13 -2.61 5.47 10.93
CA ALA A 13 -1.39 4.84 11.44
C ALA A 13 -0.59 5.73 12.39
N VAL A 14 -0.81 7.06 12.34
CA VAL A 14 -0.18 8.03 13.25
C VAL A 14 -0.92 8.19 14.58
N ILE A 15 -2.10 7.57 14.74
CA ILE A 15 -2.90 7.68 15.95
C ILE A 15 -2.40 6.64 16.96
N GLU A 16 -1.98 7.11 18.14
CA GLU A 16 -1.52 6.26 19.22
C GLU A 16 -2.63 5.29 19.67
N GLY A 17 -2.31 4.00 19.73
CA GLY A 17 -3.26 2.95 20.14
C GLY A 17 -4.31 2.57 19.10
N ALA A 18 -4.20 3.03 17.85
CA ALA A 18 -5.14 2.65 16.80
C ALA A 18 -5.10 1.15 16.48
N ASN A 19 -6.26 0.50 16.45
CA ASN A 19 -6.39 -0.90 16.02
C ASN A 19 -6.50 -0.96 14.49
N ILE A 20 -5.35 -1.01 13.82
CA ILE A 20 -5.26 -0.93 12.35
C ILE A 20 -4.74 -2.22 11.69
N THR A 21 -4.51 -3.29 12.44
CA THR A 21 -3.90 -4.53 11.93
C THR A 21 -4.60 -5.07 10.68
N ASP A 22 -5.93 -5.18 10.69
CA ASP A 22 -6.66 -5.68 9.53
C ASP A 22 -6.73 -4.67 8.38
N PHE A 23 -6.65 -3.37 8.69
CA PHE A 23 -6.55 -2.33 7.67
C PHE A 23 -5.18 -2.38 6.96
N VAL A 24 -4.09 -2.65 7.70
CA VAL A 24 -2.76 -2.87 7.13
C VAL A 24 -2.74 -4.08 6.21
N LYS A 25 -3.38 -5.21 6.61
CA LYS A 25 -3.52 -6.39 5.73
C LYS A 25 -4.29 -6.10 4.44
N TYR A 26 -5.36 -5.32 4.55
CA TYR A 26 -6.13 -4.90 3.38
C TYR A 26 -5.31 -3.99 2.46
N CYS A 27 -4.55 -3.04 3.03
CA CYS A 27 -3.63 -2.19 2.29
C CYS A 27 -2.59 -3.01 1.53
N ILE A 28 -1.98 -4.03 2.16
CA ILE A 28 -1.05 -4.97 1.50
C ILE A 28 -1.72 -5.61 0.27
N THR A 29 -2.94 -6.12 0.44
CA THR A 29 -3.67 -6.80 -0.65
C THR A 29 -3.88 -5.86 -1.83
N ILE A 30 -4.40 -4.66 -1.56
CA ILE A 30 -4.69 -3.67 -2.61
C ILE A 30 -3.41 -3.14 -3.27
N CYS A 31 -2.35 -2.89 -2.51
CA CYS A 31 -1.06 -2.46 -3.06
C CYS A 31 -0.44 -3.55 -3.93
N GLN A 32 -0.52 -4.82 -3.54
CA GLN A 32 0.01 -5.92 -4.35
C GLN A 32 -0.75 -6.04 -5.68
N GLU A 33 -2.08 -6.01 -5.66
CA GLU A 33 -2.91 -6.03 -6.86
C GLU A 33 -2.62 -4.81 -7.77
N CYS A 34 -2.42 -3.63 -7.16
CA CYS A 34 -2.11 -2.40 -7.90
C CYS A 34 -0.72 -2.48 -8.55
N ALA A 35 0.30 -2.95 -7.83
CA ALA A 35 1.65 -3.15 -8.37
C ALA A 35 1.64 -4.16 -9.53
N ASP A 36 0.93 -5.28 -9.34
CA ASP A 36 0.85 -6.36 -10.32
C ASP A 36 0.15 -5.95 -11.61
N GLU A 37 -0.83 -5.04 -11.53
CA GLU A 37 -1.46 -4.46 -12.72
C GLU A 37 -0.56 -3.37 -13.34
N CYS A 38 -0.06 -2.43 -12.54
CA CYS A 38 0.73 -1.30 -13.03
C CYS A 38 2.02 -1.74 -13.73
N LYS A 39 2.69 -2.80 -13.26
CA LYS A 39 3.91 -3.32 -13.89
C LYS A 39 3.69 -3.87 -15.29
N LYS A 40 2.45 -4.16 -15.71
CA LYS A 40 2.11 -4.61 -17.07
C LYS A 40 2.18 -3.48 -18.10
N HIS A 41 2.35 -2.24 -17.67
CA HIS A 41 2.37 -1.06 -18.55
C HIS A 41 3.76 -0.41 -18.58
N GLU A 42 4.28 -0.16 -19.78
CA GLU A 42 5.62 0.40 -20.01
C GLU A 42 5.72 1.93 -19.78
N HIS A 43 4.65 2.58 -19.34
CA HIS A 43 4.66 4.01 -19.07
C HIS A 43 5.37 4.32 -17.75
N LYS A 44 6.20 5.37 -17.73
CA LYS A 44 6.93 5.80 -16.53
C LYS A 44 6.03 5.93 -15.30
N HIS A 45 4.87 6.55 -15.46
CA HIS A 45 3.90 6.71 -14.36
C HIS A 45 3.47 5.37 -13.75
N CYS A 46 3.21 4.36 -14.58
CA CYS A 46 2.81 3.03 -14.11
C CYS A 46 3.96 2.32 -13.41
N GLN A 47 5.19 2.44 -13.91
CA GLN A 47 6.38 1.87 -13.27
C GLN A 47 6.64 2.52 -11.90
N ASP A 48 6.58 3.86 -11.82
CA ASP A 48 6.71 4.59 -10.55
C ASP A 48 5.61 4.17 -9.55
N CYS A 49 4.37 3.97 -10.04
CA CYS A 49 3.25 3.51 -9.21
C CYS A 49 3.48 2.08 -8.68
N ALA A 50 3.98 1.16 -9.51
CA ALA A 50 4.30 -0.20 -9.10
C ALA A 50 5.38 -0.23 -8.00
N THR A 51 6.49 0.50 -8.19
CA THR A 51 7.55 0.61 -7.18
C THR A 51 7.04 1.20 -5.87
N ALA A 52 6.19 2.24 -5.92
CA ALA A 52 5.60 2.82 -4.73
C ALA A 52 4.68 1.85 -3.98
N CYS A 53 3.91 1.04 -4.70
CA CYS A 53 3.04 0.02 -4.11
C CYS A 53 3.85 -1.11 -3.47
N GLU A 54 4.91 -1.60 -4.12
CA GLU A 54 5.83 -2.61 -3.56
C GLU A 54 6.49 -2.09 -2.27
N THR A 55 6.95 -0.83 -2.28
CA THR A 55 7.50 -0.17 -1.08
C THR A 55 6.47 -0.09 0.05
N CYS A 56 5.20 0.19 -0.28
CA CYS A 56 4.12 0.22 0.70
C CYS A 56 3.85 -1.17 1.29
N VAL A 57 3.87 -2.23 0.47
CA VAL A 57 3.73 -3.62 0.91
C VAL A 57 4.86 -3.99 1.89
N GLU A 58 6.11 -3.65 1.59
CA GLU A 58 7.26 -3.89 2.47
C GLU A 58 7.09 -3.19 3.83
N ALA A 59 6.70 -1.92 3.82
CA ALA A 59 6.46 -1.16 5.04
C ALA A 59 5.31 -1.75 5.87
N CYS A 60 4.21 -2.14 5.22
CA CYS A 60 3.06 -2.75 5.88
C CYS A 60 3.39 -4.13 6.48
N ASN A 61 4.16 -4.96 5.77
CA ASN A 61 4.65 -6.23 6.30
C ASN A 61 5.57 -6.02 7.50
N SER A 62 6.44 -5.00 7.44
CA SER A 62 7.33 -4.64 8.55
C SER A 62 6.55 -4.16 9.78
N TYR A 63 5.43 -3.46 9.57
CA TYR A 63 4.54 -3.03 10.65
C TYR A 63 3.84 -4.21 11.35
N LEU A 64 3.58 -5.31 10.63
CA LEU A 64 2.89 -6.50 11.16
C LEU A 64 3.82 -7.51 11.85
N ALA A 65 5.13 -7.31 11.77
CA ALA A 65 6.16 -8.17 12.37
C ALA A 65 6.42 -7.80 13.84
#